data_AF-A0A3M1SG07-F1
#
_entry.id   AF-A0A3M1SG07-F1
#
_cell.length_a   1.000
_cell.length_b   1.000
_cell.length_c   1.000
_cell.angle_alpha   90.00
_cell.angle_beta   90.00
_cell.angle_gamma   90.00
#
_symmetry.space_group_name_H-M   'P 1'
#
loop_
_entity.id
_entity.type
_entity.pdbx_description
1 polymer ?
#
loop_
_entity_poly.entity_id
_entity_poly.type
_entity_poly.pdbx_seq_one_letter_code
_entity_poly.pdbx_strand_id
1 'polypeptide(L)'
;MRILITGANGMLARATISHCLERGDEVIALTRQQLDISNRTQVISAFESYKPEAVINCAAYTDVDGSETNVERCFAANALGVENLAFAARQ
;
A
#
# COMPACT_ATOMS: atom_id res chain seq x y z
N MET A 1 2.36 -1.75 17.51
CA MET A 1 1.30 -1.05 16.76
C MET A 1 0.78 -1.96 15.66
N ARG A 2 -0.44 -1.73 15.18
CA ARG A 2 -0.99 -2.42 14.00
C ARG A 2 -0.67 -1.64 12.73
N ILE A 3 0.15 -2.21 11.86
CA ILE A 3 0.69 -1.51 10.69
C ILE A 3 0.23 -2.22 9.41
N LEU A 4 -0.45 -1.48 8.53
CA LEU A 4 -0.76 -1.92 7.17
C LEU A 4 0.41 -1.59 6.25
N ILE A 5 0.95 -2.59 5.55
CA ILE A 5 2.01 -2.42 4.55
C ILE A 5 1.45 -2.86 3.19
N THR A 6 1.40 -1.94 2.22
CA THR A 6 0.94 -2.22 0.85
C THR A 6 2.14 -2.59 -0.04
N GLY A 7 1.89 -3.33 -1.13
CA GLY A 7 2.96 -3.71 -2.05
C GLY A 7 3.91 -4.73 -1.45
N ALA A 8 3.40 -5.64 -0.61
CA ALA A 8 4.17 -6.57 0.24
C ALA A 8 5.25 -7.40 -0.48
N ASN A 9 5.15 -7.61 -1.79
CA ASN A 9 6.16 -8.35 -2.57
C ASN A 9 7.40 -7.51 -2.94
N GLY A 10 7.34 -6.19 -2.81
CA GLY A 10 8.39 -5.24 -3.18
C GLY A 10 9.63 -5.33 -2.29
N MET A 11 10.76 -4.85 -2.82
CA MET A 11 12.06 -4.92 -2.12
C MET A 11 12.03 -4.17 -0.78
N LEU A 12 11.53 -2.93 -0.78
CA LEU A 12 11.39 -2.13 0.43
C LEU A 12 10.42 -2.79 1.43
N ALA A 13 9.27 -3.26 0.93
CA ALA A 13 8.25 -3.89 1.77
C ALA A 13 8.80 -5.06 2.58
N ARG A 14 9.63 -5.93 1.98
CA ARG A 14 10.24 -7.07 2.70
C ARG A 14 11.08 -6.62 3.90
N ALA A 15 11.95 -5.62 3.69
CA ALA A 15 12.77 -5.07 4.76
C ALA A 15 11.91 -4.38 5.84
N THR A 16 10.90 -3.62 5.43
CA THR A 16 9.96 -2.95 6.36
C THR A 16 9.17 -3.97 7.18
N ILE A 17 8.65 -5.03 6.55
CA ILE A 17 7.92 -6.12 7.23
C ILE A 17 8.82 -6.76 8.28
N SER A 18 10.04 -7.17 7.92
CA SER A 18 11.00 -7.75 8.86
C SER A 18 11.27 -6.82 10.03
N HIS A 19 11.54 -5.53 9.76
CA HIS A 19 11.81 -4.55 10.80
C HIS A 19 10.63 -4.34 11.77
N CYS A 20 9.40 -4.21 11.25
CA CYS A 20 8.21 -4.07 12.09
C CYS A 20 7.95 -5.31 12.95
N LEU A 21 8.12 -6.52 12.39
CA LEU A 21 7.97 -7.76 13.14
C LEU A 21 9.02 -7.88 14.26
N GLU A 22 10.28 -7.53 13.99
CA GLU A 22 11.36 -7.52 14.99
C GLU A 22 11.08 -6.56 16.16
N ARG A 23 10.35 -5.47 15.89
CA ARG A 23 9.91 -4.51 16.92
C ARG A 23 8.68 -4.96 17.71
N GLY A 24 8.07 -6.08 17.34
CA GLY A 24 6.84 -6.59 17.96
C GLY A 24 5.56 -5.91 17.48
N ASP A 25 5.59 -5.26 16.31
CA ASP A 25 4.38 -4.71 15.68
C ASP A 25 3.51 -5.81 15.06
N GLU A 26 2.19 -5.60 15.05
CA GLU A 26 1.23 -6.43 14.32
C GLU A 26 1.22 -5.99 12.85
N VAL A 27 1.77 -6.81 11.95
CA VAL A 27 1.94 -6.45 10.54
C VAL A 27 0.84 -7.06 9.67
N ILE A 28 0.09 -6.21 8.97
CA ILE A 28 -0.80 -6.60 7.87
C ILE A 28 -0.10 -6.27 6.55
N ALA A 29 0.53 -7.26 5.93
CA ALA A 29 1.23 -7.09 4.66
C ALA A 29 0.36 -7.56 3.49
N LEU A 30 -0.10 -6.64 2.64
CA LEU A 30 -0.97 -6.94 1.49
C LEU A 30 -0.24 -6.73 0.17
N THR A 31 -0.32 -7.73 -0.70
CA THR A 31 0.13 -7.65 -2.09
C THR A 31 -0.90 -6.90 -2.95
N ARG A 32 -0.52 -6.52 -4.17
CA ARG A 32 -1.44 -5.91 -5.15
C ARG A 32 -2.68 -6.77 -5.45
N GLN A 33 -2.56 -8.10 -5.36
CA GLN A 33 -3.71 -9.00 -5.60
C GLN A 33 -4.70 -9.00 -4.44
N GLN A 34 -4.24 -8.70 -3.23
CA GLN A 34 -5.07 -8.65 -2.02
C GLN A 34 -5.63 -7.25 -1.78
N LEU A 35 -4.90 -6.21 -2.17
CA LEU A 35 -5.32 -4.82 -2.09
C LEU A 35 -4.78 -4.04 -3.28
N ASP A 36 -5.68 -3.70 -4.22
CA ASP A 36 -5.40 -2.69 -5.24
C ASP A 36 -5.62 -1.30 -4.67
N ILE A 37 -4.54 -0.57 -4.42
CA ILE A 37 -4.60 0.76 -3.80
C ILE A 37 -5.30 1.79 -4.71
N SER A 38 -5.36 1.56 -6.02
CA SER A 38 -6.10 2.43 -6.94
C SER A 38 -7.62 2.28 -6.80
N ASN A 39 -8.09 1.18 -6.20
CA ASN A 39 -9.49 0.93 -5.93
C ASN A 39 -9.89 1.45 -4.54
N ARG A 40 -10.56 2.63 -4.53
CA ARG A 40 -10.97 3.31 -3.30
C ARG A 40 -11.82 2.44 -2.37
N THR A 41 -12.75 1.65 -2.91
CA THR A 41 -13.63 0.80 -2.12
C THR A 41 -12.83 -0.28 -1.41
N GLN A 42 -11.89 -0.95 -2.10
CA GLN A 42 -11.02 -1.94 -1.47
C GLN A 42 -10.17 -1.33 -0.36
N VAL A 43 -9.61 -0.13 -0.59
CA VAL A 43 -8.82 0.59 0.42
C VAL A 43 -9.66 0.88 1.67
N ILE A 44 -10.86 1.44 1.51
CA ILE A 44 -11.75 1.73 2.63
C ILE A 44 -12.09 0.44 3.39
N SER A 45 -12.48 -0.62 2.69
CA SER A 45 -12.81 -1.91 3.32
C SER A 45 -11.62 -2.53 4.06
N ALA A 46 -10.40 -2.37 3.55
CA ALA A 46 -9.19 -2.84 4.24
C ALA A 46 -8.95 -2.07 5.54
N PHE A 47 -9.10 -0.74 5.53
CA PHE A 47 -8.99 0.07 6.76
C PHE A 47 -10.09 -0.27 7.77
N GLU A 48 -11.32 -0.50 7.31
CA GLU A 48 -12.43 -0.90 8.17
C GLU A 48 -12.24 -2.29 8.79
N SER A 49 -11.72 -3.25 8.02
CA SER A 49 -11.57 -4.63 8.45
C SER A 49 -10.34 -4.82 9.36
N TYR A 50 -9.21 -4.25 8.96
CA TYR A 50 -7.95 -4.42 9.68
C TYR A 50 -7.76 -3.37 10.79
N LYS A 51 -8.41 -2.20 10.71
CA LYS A 51 -8.26 -1.11 11.68
C LYS A 51 -6.78 -0.76 11.98
N PRO A 52 -5.94 -0.50 10.97
CA PRO A 52 -4.53 -0.20 11.19
C PRO A 52 -4.34 1.15 11.91
N GLU A 53 -3.34 1.23 12.78
CA GLU A 53 -2.90 2.46 13.45
C GLU A 53 -1.96 3.29 12.57
N ALA A 54 -1.28 2.64 11.63
CA ALA A 54 -0.41 3.28 10.64
C ALA A 54 -0.45 2.53 9.31
N VAL A 55 -0.15 3.25 8.22
CA VAL A 55 0.03 2.68 6.89
C VAL A 55 1.39 3.05 6.33
N ILE A 56 2.10 2.06 5.77
CA ILE A 56 3.35 2.25 5.03
C ILE A 56 3.11 1.82 3.57
N ASN A 57 3.07 2.80 2.66
CA ASN A 57 2.84 2.53 1.25
C ASN A 57 4.15 2.14 0.55
N CYS A 58 4.32 0.85 0.23
CA CYS A 58 5.42 0.38 -0.61
C CYS A 58 4.95 -0.03 -2.03
N ALA A 59 3.67 0.14 -2.35
CA ALA A 59 3.14 -0.11 -3.68
C ALA A 59 3.41 1.08 -4.61
N ALA A 60 3.97 0.80 -5.77
CA ALA A 60 4.21 1.77 -6.84
C ALA A 60 4.32 1.07 -8.20
N TYR A 61 4.07 1.80 -9.28
CA TYR A 61 4.53 1.47 -10.61
C TYR A 61 5.94 2.06 -10.80
N THR A 62 6.96 1.20 -10.85
CA THR A 62 8.38 1.61 -10.82
C THR A 62 9.13 1.41 -12.13
N ASP A 63 8.42 0.98 -13.18
CA ASP A 63 8.97 0.93 -14.53
C ASP A 63 8.99 2.35 -15.10
N VAL A 64 10.16 3.00 -15.05
CA VAL A 64 10.32 4.41 -15.43
C VAL A 64 10.03 4.59 -16.92
N ASP A 65 10.65 3.79 -17.78
CA ASP A 65 10.43 3.87 -19.23
C ASP A 65 8.98 3.50 -19.57
N GLY A 66 8.42 2.47 -18.91
CA GLY A 66 7.03 2.07 -19.06
C GLY A 66 6.02 3.14 -18.65
N SER A 67 6.41 4.08 -17.78
CA SER A 67 5.52 5.14 -17.29
C SER A 67 5.14 6.16 -18.37
N GLU A 68 6.02 6.38 -19.36
CA GLU A 68 5.78 7.29 -20.49
C GLU A 68 4.65 6.77 -21.41
N THR A 69 4.49 5.46 -21.49
CA THR A 69 3.51 4.81 -22.37
C THR A 69 2.27 4.31 -21.63
N ASN A 70 2.41 3.93 -20.35
CA ASN A 70 1.35 3.40 -19.50
C ASN A 70 0.91 4.45 -18.46
N VAL A 71 0.66 5.68 -18.91
CA VAL A 71 0.37 6.84 -18.04
C VAL A 71 -0.78 6.57 -17.09
N GLU A 72 -1.89 5.99 -17.56
CA GLU A 72 -3.05 5.67 -16.73
C GLU A 72 -2.69 4.73 -15.58
N ARG A 73 -1.91 3.69 -15.87
CA ARG A 73 -1.48 2.71 -14.86
C ARG A 73 -0.49 3.32 -13.87
N CYS A 74 0.43 4.17 -14.35
CA CYS A 74 1.36 4.89 -13.50
C CYS A 74 0.60 5.83 -12.56
N PHE A 75 -0.32 6.63 -13.08
CA PHE A 75 -1.14 7.55 -12.28
C PHE A 75 -2.03 6.81 -11.28
N ALA A 76 -2.66 5.70 -11.69
CA ALA A 76 -3.49 4.88 -10.83
C ALA A 76 -2.71 4.37 -9.60
N ALA A 77 -1.48 3.90 -9.78
CA ALA A 77 -0.65 3.39 -8.69
C ALA A 77 0.02 4.50 -7.87
N ASN A 78 0.62 5.48 -8.53
CA ASN A 78 1.56 6.42 -7.90
C ASN A 78 0.91 7.72 -7.41
N ALA A 79 -0.30 8.05 -7.88
CA ALA A 79 -1.03 9.24 -7.47
C ALA A 79 -2.39 8.87 -6.83
N LEU A 80 -3.30 8.30 -7.61
CA LEU A 80 -4.64 7.96 -7.13
C LEU A 80 -4.60 6.96 -5.97
N GLY A 81 -3.73 5.95 -6.06
CA GLY A 81 -3.55 4.99 -4.99
C GLY A 81 -3.09 5.61 -3.67
N VAL A 82 -2.19 6.59 -3.75
CA VAL A 82 -1.71 7.35 -2.59
C VAL A 82 -2.81 8.22 -2.01
N GLU A 83 -3.59 8.88 -2.86
CA GLU A 83 -4.77 9.66 -2.44
C GLU A 83 -5.79 8.79 -1.68
N ASN A 84 -6.10 7.61 -2.19
CA ASN A 84 -7.04 6.69 -1.53
C ASN A 84 -6.55 6.25 -0.15
N LEU A 85 -5.26 5.90 -0.02
CA LEU A 85 -4.66 5.51 1.26
C LEU A 85 -4.68 6.67 2.26
N ALA A 86 -4.32 7.88 1.82
CA ALA A 86 -4.34 9.07 2.66
C ALA A 86 -5.76 9.44 3.10
N PHE A 87 -6.74 9.31 2.21
CA PHE A 87 -8.15 9.52 2.53
C PHE A 87 -8.64 8.52 3.58
N ALA A 88 -8.36 7.23 3.41
CA ALA A 88 -8.78 6.19 4.36
C ALA A 88 -8.06 6.31 5.72
N ALA A 89 -6.79 6.71 5.74
CA ALA A 89 -6.03 6.89 6.98
C ALA A 89 -6.47 8.10 7.82
N ARG A 90 -7.23 9.05 7.24
CA ARG A 90 -7.73 10.23 7.94
C ARG A 90 -9.08 10.00 8.64
N GLN A 91 -9.84 8.99 8.20
CA GLN A 91 -11.17 8.69 8.75
C GLN A 91 -11.07 8.02 10.12
#